data_AF-A0A919LVU7-F1
#
_entry.id   AF-A0A919LVU7-F1
#
_cell.length_a   1.000
_cell.length_b   1.000
_cell.length_c   1.000
_cell.angle_alpha   90.00
_cell.angle_beta   90.00
_cell.angle_gamma   90.00
#
_symmetry.space_group_name_H-M   'P 1'
#
loop_
_entity.id
_entity.type
_entity.pdbx_description
1 polymer ?
#
loop_
_entity_poly.entity_id
_entity_poly.type
_entity_poly.pdbx_seq_one_letter_code
_entity_poly.pdbx_strand_id
1 'polypeptide(L)' 'MNLEKINELTAQDMAGVNATILEQLNSDVQLINQLGYYIVSGGGKRIRPMIAVLAARAVGYQGARMSPLPR' A
#
# COMPACT_ATOMS: atom_id res chain seq x y z
N MET A 1 -19.09 12.10 -1.94
CA MET A 1 -17.66 11.70 -1.96
C MET A 1 -17.32 11.33 -3.40
N ASN A 2 -16.32 11.95 -4.03
CA ASN A 2 -15.84 11.57 -5.36
C ASN A 2 -14.46 10.89 -5.24
N LEU A 3 -13.93 10.32 -6.33
CA LEU A 3 -12.66 9.59 -6.30
C LEU A 3 -11.48 10.46 -5.84
N GLU A 4 -11.46 11.73 -6.24
CA GLU A 4 -10.43 12.70 -5.83
C GLU A 4 -10.36 12.86 -4.32
N LYS A 5 -11.52 13.07 -3.67
CA LYS A 5 -11.60 13.17 -2.20
C LYS A 5 -11.19 11.89 -1.49
N ILE A 6 -11.46 10.72 -2.08
CA ILE A 6 -11.02 9.43 -1.51
C ILE A 6 -9.50 9.31 -1.62
N ASN A 7 -8.91 9.72 -2.74
CA ASN A 7 -7.46 9.70 -2.93
C ASN A 7 -6.77 10.66 -1.95
N GLU A 8 -7.29 11.86 -1.75
CA GLU A 8 -6.78 12.82 -0.77
C GLU A 8 -6.88 12.26 0.66
N LEU A 9 -8.04 11.72 1.04
CA LEU A 9 -8.29 11.15 2.36
C LEU A 9 -7.33 10.00 2.68
N THR A 10 -6.96 9.20 1.67
CA THR A 10 -6.11 8.01 1.86
C THR A 10 -4.64 8.25 1.53
N ALA A 11 -4.25 9.44 1.09
CA ALA A 11 -2.91 9.71 0.55
C ALA A 11 -1.77 9.35 1.52
N GLN A 12 -1.90 9.76 2.79
CA GLN A 12 -0.88 9.48 3.81
C GLN A 12 -0.74 7.99 4.10
N ASP A 13 -1.85 7.29 4.28
CA ASP A 13 -1.86 5.86 4.55
C ASP A 13 -1.33 5.06 3.35
N MET A 14 -1.73 5.46 2.14
CA MET A 14 -1.28 4.84 0.90
C MET A 14 0.22 5.05 0.65
N ALA A 15 0.80 6.17 1.10
CA ALA A 15 2.26 6.37 1.09
C ALA A 15 2.97 5.36 2.00
N GLY A 16 2.45 5.12 3.22
CA GLY A 16 2.97 4.11 4.13
C GLY A 16 2.84 2.68 3.60
N VAL A 17 1.71 2.35 2.98
CA VAL A 17 1.53 1.06 2.30
C VAL A 17 2.54 0.90 1.17
N ASN A 18 2.78 1.94 0.37
CA ASN A 18 3.76 1.87 -0.71
C ASN A 18 5.18 1.68 -0.19
N ALA A 19 5.58 2.39 0.87
CA ALA A 19 6.87 2.20 1.52
C ALA A 19 7.03 0.75 2.01
N THR A 20 6.01 0.20 2.68
CA THR A 20 6.03 -1.17 3.18
C THR A 20 6.16 -2.21 2.06
N ILE A 21 5.49 -2.00 0.92
CA ILE A 21 5.63 -2.90 -0.24
C ILE A 21 7.08 -2.92 -0.74
N LEU A 22 7.72 -1.75 -0.81
CA LEU A 22 9.11 -1.66 -1.27
C LEU A 22 10.10 -2.27 -0.28
N GLU A 23 9.89 -2.05 1.03
CA GLU A 23 10.70 -2.68 2.08
C GLU A 23 10.62 -4.21 2.05
N GLN A 24 9.44 -4.77 1.72
CA GLN A 24 9.23 -6.21 1.60
C GLN A 24 9.79 -6.79 0.29
N LEU A 25 10.09 -5.95 -0.72
CA LEU A 25 10.78 -6.34 -1.95
C LEU A 25 12.30 -6.34 -1.70
N ASN A 26 12.73 -7.17 -0.77
CA ASN A 26 14.14 -7.38 -0.46
C ASN A 26 14.48 -8.87 -0.56
N SER A 27 15.20 -9.25 -1.60
CA SER A 27 15.66 -10.60 -1.87
C SER A 27 17.17 -10.60 -2.14
N ASP A 28 17.87 -11.64 -1.70
CA ASP A 28 19.28 -11.86 -2.05
C ASP A 28 19.49 -12.10 -3.55
N VAL A 29 18.42 -12.45 -4.27
CA VAL A 29 18.44 -12.65 -5.72
C VAL A 29 18.05 -11.36 -6.42
N GLN A 30 19.03 -10.71 -7.06
CA GLN A 30 18.87 -9.41 -7.72
C GLN A 30 17.71 -9.35 -8.73
N LEU A 31 17.49 -10.44 -9.49
CA LEU A 31 16.41 -10.51 -10.49
C LEU A 31 15.02 -10.39 -9.85
N ILE A 32 14.83 -10.95 -8.65
CA ILE A 32 13.55 -10.86 -7.93
C ILE A 32 13.25 -9.41 -7.56
N ASN A 33 14.26 -8.67 -7.10
CA ASN A 33 14.11 -7.25 -6.78
C ASN A 33 13.71 -6.46 -8.02
N GLN A 34 14.44 -6.61 -9.13
CA GLN A 34 14.18 -5.90 -10.38
C GLN A 34 12.77 -6.16 -10.92
N LEU A 35 12.35 -7.43 -10.95
CA LEU A 35 11.01 -7.79 -11.39
C LEU A 35 9.93 -7.25 -10.45
N GLY A 36 10.15 -7.32 -9.13
CA GLY A 36 9.25 -6.77 -8.13
C GLY A 36 9.05 -5.27 -8.28
N TYR A 37 10.14 -4.51 -8.41
CA TYR A 37 10.10 -3.07 -8.67
C TYR A 37 9.34 -2.75 -9.96
N TYR A 38 9.56 -3.51 -11.03
CA TYR A 38 8.86 -3.32 -12.30
C TYR A 38 7.34 -3.53 -12.17
N ILE A 39 6.92 -4.60 -11.49
CA ILE A 39 5.49 -4.90 -11.28
C ILE A 39 4.83 -3.83 -10.40
N VAL A 40 5.48 -3.40 -9.33
CA VAL A 40 4.93 -2.43 -8.37
C VAL A 40 4.88 -1.01 -8.95
N SER A 41 5.84 -0.64 -9.79
CA SER A 41 5.91 0.67 -10.46
C SER A 41 5.01 0.78 -11.69
N GLY A 42 4.54 -0.34 -12.26
CA GLY A 42 3.69 -0.40 -13.47
C GLY A 42 2.28 0.21 -13.36
N GLY A 43 1.98 1.02 -12.34
CA GLY A 43 0.75 1.84 -12.32
C GLY A 43 -0.54 1.09 -11.97
N GLY A 44 -0.47 -0.02 -11.24
CA GLY A 44 -1.66 -0.70 -10.73
C GLY A 44 -2.52 0.25 -9.87
N LYS A 45 -3.85 0.22 -10.02
CA LYS A 45 -4.79 1.17 -9.37
C LYS A 45 -4.82 1.16 -7.83
N ARG A 46 -4.09 0.24 -7.18
CA ARG A 46 -4.00 0.07 -5.71
C ARG A 46 -5.36 0.03 -4.98
N ILE A 47 -6.42 -0.42 -5.66
CA ILE A 47 -7.79 -0.46 -5.08
C ILE A 47 -7.86 -1.38 -3.85
N ARG A 48 -7.21 -2.55 -3.90
CA ARG A 48 -7.22 -3.52 -2.79
C ARG A 48 -6.64 -2.93 -1.49
N PRO A 49 -5.41 -2.38 -1.48
CA PRO A 49 -4.89 -1.74 -0.26
C PRO A 49 -5.70 -0.50 0.15
N MET A 50 -6.23 0.28 -0.80
CA MET A 50 -7.08 1.44 -0.47
C MET A 50 -8.36 1.01 0.27
N ILE A 51 -9.01 -0.08 -0.15
CA ILE A 51 -10.18 -0.64 0.56
C ILE A 51 -9.79 -1.09 1.97
N ALA A 52 -8.67 -1.80 2.12
CA ALA A 52 -8.20 -2.22 3.44
C ALA A 52 -7.92 -1.00 4.34
N VAL A 53 -7.37 0.07 3.76
CA VAL A 53 -7.09 1.30 4.48
C VAL A 53 -8.37 1.95 5.00
N LEU A 54 -9.32 2.17 4.10
CA LEU A 54 -10.61 2.77 4.42
C LEU A 54 -11.39 1.95 5.45
N ALA A 55 -11.37 0.62 5.34
CA ALA A 55 -12.06 -0.27 6.28
C ALA A 55 -11.49 -0.14 7.71
N ALA A 56 -10.17 -0.10 7.87
CA ALA A 56 -9.56 0.07 9.19
C ALA A 56 -9.90 1.45 9.80
N ARG A 57 -9.83 2.51 8.99
CA ARG A 57 -10.23 3.87 9.43
C ARG A 57 -11.70 3.92 9.84
N ALA A 58 -12.59 3.25 9.10
CA ALA A 58 -14.01 3.21 9.39
C ALA A 58 -14.35 2.54 10.74
N VAL A 59 -13.52 1.59 11.20
CA VAL A 59 -13.67 0.95 12.53
C VAL A 59 -12.90 1.66 13.64
N GLY A 60 -12.38 2.88 13.38
CA GLY A 60 -11.69 3.69 14.38
C GLY A 60 -10.23 3.31 14.63
N TYR A 61 -9.59 2.57 13.73
CA TYR A 61 -8.18 2.23 13.87
C TYR A 61 -7.30 3.48 13.70
N GLN A 62 -6.49 3.78 14.72
CA GLN A 62 -5.58 4.93 14.78
C GLN A 62 -4.09 4.52 14.69
N GLY A 63 -3.80 3.23 14.56
CA GLY A 63 -2.43 2.74 14.53
C GLY A 63 -1.69 3.18 13.26
N ALA A 64 -0.38 3.41 13.41
CA ALA A 64 0.52 3.69 12.28
C ALA A 64 0.91 2.44 11.48
N ARG A 65 0.51 1.23 11.94
CA ARG A 65 0.84 -0.05 11.31
C ARG A 65 -0.38 -0.65 10.60
N MET A 66 -0.79 -0.05 9.50
CA MET A 66 -1.50 -0.80 8.45
C MET A 66 -0.49 -1.51 7.55
N SER A 67 0.25 -2.41 8.18
CA SER A 67 1.08 -3.38 7.48
C SER A 67 0.15 -4.38 6.76
N PRO A 68 0.51 -4.90 5.56
CA PRO A 68 -0.15 -6.08 5.04
C PRO A 68 -0.12 -7.16 6.12
N LEU A 69 -1.27 -7.80 6.36
CA LEU A 69 -1.49 -8.77 7.42
C LEU A 69 -0.28 -9.74 7.54
N PRO A 70 0.20 -10.03 8.77
CA PRO A 70 1.27 -11.00 8.95
C PRO A 70 0.85 -12.34 8.32
N ARG A 71 1.79 -12.97 7.62
CA ARG A 71 1.62 -14.33 7.10
C ARG A 71 1.41 -15.33 8.23
#